data_AF-A0A3B0KU50-F1
#
_entry.id   AF-A0A3B0KU50-F1
#
_cell.length_a   1.000
_cell.length_b   1.000
_cell.length_c   1.000
_cell.angle_alpha   90.00
_cell.angle_beta   90.00
_cell.angle_gamma   90.00
#
_symmetry.space_group_name_H-M   'P 1'
#
loop_
_entity.id
_entity.type
_entity.pdbx_description
1 polymer ?
#
loop_
_entity_poly.entity_id
_entity_poly.type
_entity_poly.pdbx_seq_one_letter_code
_entity_poly.pdbx_strand_id
1 'polypeptide(L)'
;MSKKRIPCEPRASQARLSPDCFDRTGKLVYYKNAAAGMLQQQEIPCGVRKDRPVKTKDANGKRMLPPGTRPPGRVPGALAVMARRIGGNKPTPSEKRAESGKATFFHVQGQSWESKGFAELTPIELERMRSGRPKTADEKRAEQAMKQEEQRQQTEETERIRSYFRAIDGQRREKELQRQQDMEAADVDEEQRAEASRLKVLQHSLNVRYEMDERVREATKAISEAKCSAIWTAQVQERQLLDRAQAECDAHQARKNLEYNNSKWGTDKQKDAIDEIKRRQYGADVRQQILDREKMRFTAQDRQQQEAHEMRVSVDEFKKAEAHHVQAVSKGKQSYRQELDKYSKMHREFVRMLCQQDQSDERRAYDYLLQKEAKLRQELAERKAQQAEVKRQRDALFVVQQKMMNAKDNQDEMRFIAEHERLERKYREAERQAAEKERRIADELRKGNLEQLDRLSQMKACYYTQRERDNRVMMQLRAEEAEQRKVEAAADKVKRNNLRLGVACQMEERERARRRELAAERMEFEKERAAEVQRQTEIDTVIAVKLDDLTKRGCLPGRELNTLKGRVANAAHKKLGAAMT
;
A
#
# COMPACT_ATOMS: atom_id res chain seq x y z
N MET A 1 30.90 18.24 -87.90
CA MET A 1 31.78 19.24 -87.26
C MET A 1 30.94 20.51 -87.04
N SER A 2 30.94 21.27 -85.96
CA SER A 2 31.67 21.26 -84.68
C SER A 2 31.03 22.29 -83.70
N LYS A 3 30.81 21.88 -82.44
CA LYS A 3 31.17 22.56 -81.15
C LYS A 3 30.39 23.86 -80.76
N LYS A 4 30.09 24.12 -79.48
CA LYS A 4 30.97 24.39 -78.30
C LYS A 4 30.07 24.59 -77.05
N ARG A 5 30.46 24.57 -75.75
CA ARG A 5 31.53 24.05 -74.87
C ARG A 5 31.06 24.38 -73.41
N ILE A 6 31.00 23.39 -72.50
CA ILE A 6 31.54 23.23 -71.10
C ILE A 6 31.79 24.54 -70.28
N PRO A 7 31.47 24.71 -68.95
CA PRO A 7 32.03 23.93 -67.81
C PRO A 7 31.22 23.76 -66.49
N CYS A 8 31.85 23.02 -65.57
CA CYS A 8 31.49 22.48 -64.24
C CYS A 8 31.02 23.47 -63.15
N GLU A 9 30.25 22.99 -62.15
CA GLU A 9 30.44 23.20 -60.68
C GLU A 9 29.41 22.39 -59.81
N PRO A 10 29.59 22.20 -58.48
CA PRO A 10 29.31 20.94 -57.78
C PRO A 10 28.04 20.86 -56.90
N ARG A 11 27.69 19.59 -56.59
CA ARG A 11 26.77 18.99 -55.59
C ARG A 11 26.04 19.88 -54.57
N ALA A 12 24.73 19.60 -54.43
CA ALA A 12 24.09 19.36 -53.14
C ALA A 12 22.86 18.43 -53.28
N SER A 13 23.09 17.11 -53.39
CA SER A 13 22.01 16.11 -53.28
C SER A 13 22.04 15.50 -51.87
N GLN A 14 21.35 16.17 -50.94
CA GLN A 14 20.79 15.52 -49.75
C GLN A 14 19.78 14.47 -50.25
N ALA A 15 19.94 13.22 -49.83
CA ALA A 15 18.95 12.18 -50.04
C ALA A 15 17.63 12.60 -49.34
N ARG A 16 16.67 13.09 -50.13
CA ARG A 16 15.30 13.37 -49.68
C ARG A 16 14.55 12.04 -49.62
N LEU A 17 14.06 11.68 -48.44
CA LEU A 17 13.17 10.54 -48.23
C LEU A 17 11.85 10.74 -48.99
N SER A 18 11.16 9.63 -49.27
CA SER A 18 9.88 9.57 -49.99
C SER A 18 8.82 10.52 -49.41
N PRO A 19 7.90 11.09 -50.23
CA PRO A 19 6.81 11.96 -49.77
C PRO A 19 5.91 11.34 -48.70
N ASP A 20 5.86 10.01 -48.60
CA ASP A 20 5.07 9.27 -47.60
C ASP A 20 5.68 9.33 -46.18
N CYS A 21 6.86 9.93 -46.00
CA CYS A 21 7.51 10.07 -44.71
C CYS A 21 7.22 11.42 -44.00
N PHE A 22 6.40 12.29 -44.58
CA PHE A 22 6.08 13.62 -44.06
C PHE A 22 4.57 13.78 -43.87
N ASP A 23 4.15 14.33 -42.73
CA ASP A 23 2.74 14.65 -42.49
C ASP A 23 2.33 15.94 -43.25
N ARG A 24 1.03 16.24 -43.37
CA ARG A 24 0.46 17.35 -44.19
C ARG A 24 0.97 18.76 -43.85
N THR A 25 1.76 18.90 -42.79
CA THR A 25 2.41 20.14 -42.35
C THR A 25 3.93 20.17 -42.59
N GLY A 26 4.49 19.17 -43.30
CA GLY A 26 5.89 19.12 -43.70
C GLY A 26 6.87 18.65 -42.61
N LYS A 27 6.39 17.96 -41.56
CA LYS A 27 7.23 17.39 -40.49
C LYS A 27 7.47 15.89 -40.70
N LEU A 28 8.72 15.47 -40.51
CA LEU A 28 9.19 14.08 -40.64
C LEU A 28 8.57 13.20 -39.54
N VAL A 29 7.91 12.11 -39.94
CA VAL A 29 7.23 11.18 -39.01
C VAL A 29 8.18 10.01 -38.70
N TYR A 30 8.44 9.80 -37.40
CA TYR A 30 9.33 8.79 -36.74
C TYR A 30 10.81 9.13 -36.57
N TYR A 31 11.15 9.73 -35.42
CA TYR A 31 11.83 9.07 -34.27
C TYR A 31 12.30 10.16 -33.30
N LYS A 32 11.60 10.37 -32.18
CA LYS A 32 12.17 10.91 -30.93
C LYS A 32 11.37 10.40 -29.73
N ASN A 33 11.99 9.45 -29.05
CA ASN A 33 12.19 9.38 -27.61
C ASN A 33 10.99 9.70 -26.71
N ALA A 34 10.40 8.61 -26.22
CA ALA A 34 9.95 8.51 -24.85
C ALA A 34 11.12 8.84 -23.89
N ALA A 35 11.20 10.09 -23.45
CA ALA A 35 12.03 10.52 -22.32
C ALA A 35 11.54 11.89 -21.81
N ALA A 36 10.32 11.91 -21.26
CA ALA A 36 9.85 12.97 -20.36
C ALA A 36 8.60 12.45 -19.63
N GLY A 37 8.81 11.85 -18.45
CA GLY A 37 7.74 11.26 -17.64
C GLY A 37 8.28 10.50 -16.44
N MET A 38 9.18 11.13 -15.67
CA MET A 38 9.55 10.66 -14.34
C MET A 38 8.43 11.04 -13.37
N LEU A 39 7.43 10.16 -13.26
CA LEU A 39 6.53 10.09 -12.12
C LEU A 39 6.33 8.61 -11.79
N GLN A 40 7.00 8.19 -10.71
CA GLN A 40 6.76 7.05 -9.83
C GLN A 40 5.81 5.95 -10.37
N GLN A 41 6.39 4.82 -10.81
CA GLN A 41 5.69 3.54 -10.80
C GLN A 41 6.17 2.73 -9.59
N GLN A 42 5.21 2.46 -8.70
CA GLN A 42 5.31 1.48 -7.63
C GLN A 42 5.45 0.08 -8.25
N GLU A 43 6.48 -0.64 -7.83
CA GLU A 43 6.54 -2.09 -7.98
C GLU A 43 5.49 -2.72 -7.05
N ILE A 44 4.67 -3.61 -7.61
CA ILE A 44 3.75 -4.47 -6.86
C ILE A 44 4.53 -5.74 -6.50
N PRO A 45 4.76 -6.03 -5.20
CA PRO A 45 5.16 -7.35 -4.78
C PRO A 45 3.94 -8.25 -4.65
N CYS A 46 4.12 -9.50 -5.05
CA CYS A 46 3.23 -10.61 -4.78
C CYS A 46 2.99 -10.78 -3.26
N GLY A 47 1.73 -10.97 -2.86
CA GLY A 47 1.35 -11.14 -1.46
C GLY A 47 -0.04 -11.75 -1.26
N VAL A 48 -0.06 -13.06 -1.05
CA VAL A 48 -0.80 -13.81 -0.02
C VAL A 48 -2.09 -13.18 0.59
N ARG A 49 -3.19 -13.94 0.42
CA ARG A 49 -4.39 -14.10 1.27
C ARG A 49 -5.41 -12.94 1.42
N LYS A 50 -6.61 -13.25 0.95
CA LYS A 50 -7.88 -12.55 1.22
C LYS A 50 -8.26 -12.69 2.70
N ASP A 51 -8.16 -11.61 3.47
CA ASP A 51 -8.93 -11.43 4.71
C ASP A 51 -10.00 -10.35 4.54
N ARG A 52 -11.18 -10.68 5.05
CA ARG A 52 -12.46 -9.94 4.99
C ARG A 52 -12.53 -8.85 6.09
N PRO A 53 -13.50 -7.91 6.00
CA PRO A 53 -13.32 -6.53 6.45
C PRO A 53 -13.38 -6.32 7.97
N VAL A 54 -12.49 -5.44 8.46
CA VAL A 54 -12.45 -4.95 9.85
C VAL A 54 -13.53 -3.88 10.03
N LYS A 55 -14.47 -4.12 10.96
CA LYS A 55 -15.48 -3.15 11.41
C LYS A 55 -14.88 -2.18 12.43
N THR A 56 -15.29 -0.91 12.38
CA THR A 56 -14.89 0.16 13.29
C THR A 56 -15.28 -0.16 14.74
N LYS A 57 -14.39 0.21 15.68
CA LYS A 57 -14.60 0.16 17.13
C LYS A 57 -14.77 1.59 17.64
N ASP A 58 -15.65 1.80 18.61
CA ASP A 58 -15.74 3.08 19.32
C ASP A 58 -14.63 3.20 20.39
N ALA A 59 -14.45 4.40 20.95
CA ALA A 59 -13.32 4.84 21.79
C ALA A 59 -12.98 4.01 23.05
N ASN A 60 -13.81 3.02 23.42
CA ASN A 60 -13.56 2.08 24.53
C ASN A 60 -13.45 0.59 24.10
N GLY A 61 -13.30 0.33 22.80
CA GLY A 61 -12.79 -0.96 22.29
C GLY A 61 -13.74 -2.18 22.30
N LYS A 62 -15.07 -2.02 22.43
CA LYS A 62 -16.05 -3.14 22.41
C LYS A 62 -16.95 -3.14 21.17
N ARG A 63 -17.30 -4.35 20.67
CA ARG A 63 -18.12 -4.59 19.46
C ARG A 63 -19.62 -4.41 19.73
N MET A 64 -20.35 -3.75 18.82
CA MET A 64 -21.82 -3.68 18.84
C MET A 64 -22.46 -4.96 18.27
N LEU A 65 -23.52 -5.44 18.94
CA LEU A 65 -24.37 -6.56 18.51
C LEU A 65 -25.49 -6.06 17.56
N PRO A 66 -25.98 -6.90 16.63
CA PRO A 66 -26.98 -6.53 15.61
C PRO A 66 -28.35 -6.16 16.21
N PRO A 67 -29.14 -5.32 15.52
CA PRO A 67 -30.40 -4.77 16.05
C PRO A 67 -31.43 -5.89 16.21
N GLY A 68 -31.93 -6.05 17.44
CA GLY A 68 -32.94 -7.08 17.80
C GLY A 68 -32.60 -7.92 19.03
N THR A 69 -31.40 -7.80 19.61
CA THR A 69 -31.05 -8.45 20.88
C THR A 69 -30.91 -7.42 22.00
N ARG A 70 -31.89 -7.37 22.91
CA ARG A 70 -31.82 -6.59 24.16
C ARG A 70 -30.85 -7.27 25.13
N PRO A 71 -29.77 -6.62 25.58
CA PRO A 71 -28.95 -7.14 26.67
C PRO A 71 -29.68 -6.96 28.03
N PRO A 72 -29.47 -7.85 29.01
CA PRO A 72 -29.99 -7.64 30.36
C PRO A 72 -29.27 -6.44 30.99
N GLY A 73 -30.06 -5.44 31.42
CA GLY A 73 -29.54 -4.24 32.04
C GLY A 73 -28.82 -4.51 33.36
N ARG A 74 -27.84 -3.67 33.67
CA ARG A 74 -27.29 -3.57 35.04
C ARG A 74 -28.40 -3.08 35.97
N VAL A 75 -28.74 -3.91 36.95
CA VAL A 75 -29.58 -3.50 38.08
C VAL A 75 -28.69 -2.71 39.05
N PRO A 76 -29.06 -1.49 39.44
CA PRO A 76 -28.40 -0.76 40.53
C PRO A 76 -28.51 -1.56 41.83
N GLY A 77 -27.48 -1.47 42.67
CA GLY A 77 -27.45 -2.11 43.98
C GLY A 77 -28.67 -1.74 44.83
N ALA A 78 -29.24 -2.77 45.47
CA ALA A 78 -30.09 -2.77 46.68
C ALA A 78 -31.31 -3.72 46.64
N LEU A 79 -31.56 -4.52 45.60
CA LEU A 79 -32.71 -5.45 45.57
C LEU A 79 -32.40 -6.84 44.99
N ALA A 80 -31.35 -7.50 45.48
CA ALA A 80 -30.99 -8.88 45.11
C ALA A 80 -31.21 -9.92 46.24
N VAL A 81 -32.08 -9.62 47.22
CA VAL A 81 -32.31 -10.49 48.40
C VAL A 81 -33.73 -11.07 48.47
N MET A 82 -34.67 -10.70 47.59
CA MET A 82 -36.10 -11.05 47.76
C MET A 82 -36.73 -11.90 46.63
N ALA A 83 -35.94 -12.67 45.86
CA ALA A 83 -36.48 -13.53 44.80
C ALA A 83 -35.93 -14.98 44.80
N ARG A 84 -35.80 -15.58 45.99
CA ARG A 84 -35.61 -17.04 46.15
C ARG A 84 -36.51 -17.58 47.26
N ARG A 85 -37.81 -17.46 47.07
CA ARG A 85 -38.80 -18.36 47.70
C ARG A 85 -39.87 -18.60 46.65
N ILE A 86 -40.00 -19.87 46.26
CA ILE A 86 -41.19 -20.60 45.76
C ILE A 86 -40.71 -21.69 44.79
N GLY A 87 -41.10 -22.93 45.10
CA GLY A 87 -40.85 -24.17 44.34
C GLY A 87 -39.76 -25.02 45.02
N GLY A 88 -40.01 -26.21 45.56
CA GLY A 88 -41.10 -27.16 45.37
C GLY A 88 -40.46 -28.55 45.32
N ASN A 89 -40.89 -29.43 46.21
CA ASN A 89 -40.33 -30.76 46.49
C ASN A 89 -40.19 -31.68 45.26
N LYS A 90 -39.05 -32.40 45.18
CA LYS A 90 -38.90 -33.83 44.85
C LYS A 90 -37.42 -34.26 45.05
N PRO A 91 -37.11 -35.32 45.81
CA PRO A 91 -35.75 -35.85 45.88
C PRO A 91 -35.50 -36.84 44.73
N THR A 92 -34.36 -36.72 44.07
CA THR A 92 -33.81 -37.74 43.15
C THR A 92 -32.58 -38.40 43.78
N PRO A 93 -32.33 -39.69 43.55
CA PRO A 93 -31.40 -40.50 44.32
C PRO A 93 -29.95 -40.16 43.95
N SER A 94 -29.09 -39.94 44.95
CA SER A 94 -27.66 -39.76 44.73
C SER A 94 -27.01 -41.12 44.42
N GLU A 95 -26.51 -41.28 43.21
CA GLU A 95 -25.57 -42.34 42.85
C GLU A 95 -24.32 -42.23 43.72
N LYS A 96 -24.06 -43.26 44.53
CA LYS A 96 -22.74 -43.53 45.09
C LYS A 96 -21.85 -44.01 43.94
N ARG A 97 -20.91 -43.17 43.49
CA ARG A 97 -19.73 -43.65 42.77
C ARG A 97 -18.65 -43.98 43.79
N ALA A 98 -18.38 -45.27 43.91
CA ALA A 98 -17.16 -45.80 44.50
C ALA A 98 -15.98 -45.38 43.62
N GLU A 99 -15.07 -44.58 44.17
CA GLU A 99 -13.74 -44.41 43.59
C GLU A 99 -12.87 -45.57 44.05
N SER A 100 -12.51 -46.38 43.06
CA SER A 100 -11.61 -47.50 43.13
C SER A 100 -10.20 -47.06 43.53
N GLY A 101 -9.58 -47.85 44.42
CA GLY A 101 -8.18 -47.71 44.78
C GLY A 101 -7.28 -47.80 43.56
N LYS A 102 -6.38 -46.82 43.45
CA LYS A 102 -5.20 -46.90 42.60
C LYS A 102 -3.98 -46.84 43.49
N ALA A 103 -3.34 -47.99 43.67
CA ALA A 103 -2.01 -48.11 44.21
C ALA A 103 -1.03 -47.37 43.30
N THR A 104 -0.43 -46.28 43.79
CA THR A 104 0.72 -45.66 43.14
C THR A 104 1.99 -46.17 43.80
N PHE A 105 2.63 -47.06 43.05
CA PHE A 105 4.00 -47.53 43.14
C PHE A 105 4.97 -46.36 43.40
N PHE A 106 5.64 -46.34 44.55
CA PHE A 106 6.82 -45.51 44.78
C PHE A 106 8.04 -46.26 44.25
N HIS A 107 8.69 -45.73 43.22
CA HIS A 107 10.11 -45.95 42.95
C HIS A 107 10.74 -44.62 42.55
N VAL A 108 11.51 -44.03 43.46
CA VAL A 108 12.57 -43.08 43.14
C VAL A 108 13.81 -43.52 43.93
N GLN A 109 14.73 -44.11 43.17
CA GLN A 109 16.19 -44.07 43.35
C GLN A 109 16.78 -44.53 44.70
N GLY A 110 17.16 -45.82 44.75
CA GLY A 110 18.56 -46.22 44.93
C GLY A 110 19.39 -45.64 46.08
N GLN A 111 18.85 -45.50 47.29
CA GLN A 111 19.65 -45.31 48.51
C GLN A 111 19.19 -46.28 49.61
N SER A 112 20.13 -46.88 50.34
CA SER A 112 19.85 -47.79 51.44
C SER A 112 19.21 -47.05 52.64
N TRP A 113 18.25 -47.71 53.28
CA TRP A 113 17.43 -47.20 54.38
C TRP A 113 18.21 -46.95 55.70
N GLU A 114 19.50 -47.30 55.75
CA GLU A 114 20.32 -47.28 56.95
C GLU A 114 21.01 -45.91 57.22
N SER A 115 20.78 -44.89 56.38
CA SER A 115 21.45 -43.57 56.50
C SER A 115 20.60 -42.45 57.12
N LYS A 116 19.38 -42.72 57.57
CA LYS A 116 18.63 -41.80 58.44
C LYS A 116 18.61 -42.38 59.85
N GLY A 117 19.43 -41.79 60.73
CA GLY A 117 19.45 -42.13 62.15
C GLY A 117 18.03 -42.20 62.71
N PHE A 118 17.80 -43.15 63.60
CA PHE A 118 16.55 -43.33 64.32
C PHE A 118 16.04 -41.97 64.79
N ALA A 119 14.88 -41.55 64.28
CA ALA A 119 14.17 -40.42 64.83
C ALA A 119 13.64 -40.85 66.20
N GLU A 120 14.40 -40.54 67.26
CA GLU A 120 13.92 -40.65 68.62
C GLU A 120 12.68 -39.75 68.75
N LEU A 121 11.51 -40.38 68.81
CA LEU A 121 10.26 -39.69 69.10
C LEU A 121 10.37 -39.08 70.49
N THR A 122 10.13 -37.77 70.58
CA THR A 122 10.13 -37.10 71.88
C THR A 122 9.00 -37.69 72.74
N PRO A 123 9.16 -37.76 74.07
CA PRO A 123 8.13 -38.34 74.96
C PRO A 123 6.76 -37.65 74.79
N ILE A 124 6.77 -36.38 74.40
CA ILE A 124 5.58 -35.56 74.11
C ILE A 124 4.85 -36.04 72.83
N GLU A 125 5.59 -36.42 71.80
CA GLU A 125 5.02 -36.97 70.56
C GLU A 125 4.45 -38.38 70.79
N LEU A 126 5.07 -39.15 71.69
CA LEU A 126 4.63 -40.48 72.09
C LEU A 126 3.37 -40.43 72.98
N GLU A 127 3.27 -39.45 73.88
CA GLU A 127 2.04 -39.17 74.64
C GLU A 127 0.89 -38.68 73.76
N ARG A 128 1.17 -37.81 72.78
CA ARG A 128 0.15 -37.40 71.80
C ARG A 128 -0.41 -38.58 71.02
N MET A 129 0.45 -39.50 70.59
CA MET A 129 0.02 -40.73 69.91
C MET A 129 -0.75 -41.68 70.84
N ARG A 130 -0.41 -41.78 72.12
CA ARG A 130 -1.18 -42.55 73.12
C ARG A 130 -2.55 -41.94 73.37
N SER A 131 -2.66 -40.60 73.46
CA SER A 131 -3.92 -39.89 73.68
C SER A 131 -4.90 -39.96 72.50
N GLY A 132 -4.39 -40.18 71.28
CA GLY A 132 -5.19 -40.32 70.06
C GLY A 132 -5.65 -41.75 69.76
N ARG A 133 -5.22 -42.75 70.54
CA ARG A 133 -5.62 -44.15 70.36
C ARG A 133 -6.98 -44.42 71.04
N PRO A 134 -7.88 -45.22 70.44
CA PRO A 134 -9.05 -45.74 71.15
C PRO A 134 -8.61 -46.51 72.40
N LYS A 135 -9.13 -46.11 73.58
CA LYS A 135 -8.80 -46.75 74.88
C LYS A 135 -8.97 -48.27 74.80
N THR A 136 -7.96 -49.00 75.28
CA THR A 136 -7.97 -50.47 75.31
C THR A 136 -9.02 -51.00 76.29
N ALA A 137 -9.46 -52.25 76.10
CA ALA A 137 -10.49 -52.85 76.94
C ALA A 137 -10.11 -52.90 78.44
N ASP A 138 -8.82 -52.98 78.75
CA ASP A 138 -8.30 -53.00 80.12
C ASP A 138 -8.33 -51.61 80.78
N GLU A 139 -8.06 -50.54 80.04
CA GLU A 139 -8.18 -49.15 80.52
C GLU A 139 -9.64 -48.78 80.84
N LYS A 140 -10.59 -49.29 80.04
CA LYS A 140 -12.03 -49.12 80.31
C LYS A 140 -12.47 -49.85 81.57
N ARG A 141 -11.91 -51.03 81.87
CA ARG A 141 -12.19 -51.75 83.13
C ARG A 141 -11.58 -51.03 84.34
N ALA A 142 -10.39 -50.46 84.20
CA ALA A 142 -9.77 -49.67 85.28
C ALA A 142 -10.57 -48.40 85.61
N GLU A 143 -11.07 -47.68 84.60
CA GLU A 143 -11.95 -46.52 84.83
C GLU A 143 -13.29 -46.90 85.48
N GLN A 144 -13.85 -48.07 85.15
CA GLN A 144 -15.06 -48.57 85.81
C GLN A 144 -14.82 -48.96 87.27
N ALA A 145 -13.66 -49.55 87.59
CA ALA A 145 -13.27 -49.88 88.95
C ALA A 145 -13.11 -48.62 89.82
N MET A 146 -12.41 -47.60 89.31
CA MET A 146 -12.26 -46.31 90.00
C MET A 146 -13.60 -45.64 90.28
N LYS A 147 -14.54 -45.68 89.32
CA LYS A 147 -15.90 -45.14 89.52
C LYS A 147 -16.71 -45.92 90.56
N GLN A 148 -16.54 -47.24 90.65
CA GLN A 148 -17.22 -48.03 91.68
C GLN A 148 -16.64 -47.77 93.07
N GLU A 149 -15.32 -47.54 93.17
CA GLU A 149 -14.66 -47.22 94.44
C GLU A 149 -15.04 -45.81 94.94
N GLU A 150 -15.13 -44.83 94.02
CA GLU A 150 -15.62 -43.49 94.34
C GLU A 150 -17.10 -43.51 94.78
N GLN A 151 -17.94 -44.34 94.13
CA GLN A 151 -19.33 -44.56 94.56
C GLN A 151 -19.41 -45.20 95.96
N ARG A 152 -18.52 -46.14 96.29
CA ARG A 152 -18.48 -46.76 97.63
C ARG A 152 -18.14 -45.73 98.71
N GLN A 153 -17.13 -44.89 98.46
CA GLN A 153 -16.75 -43.83 99.41
C GLN A 153 -17.89 -42.85 99.66
N GLN A 154 -18.59 -42.42 98.60
CA GLN A 154 -19.76 -41.55 98.74
C GLN A 154 -20.90 -42.23 99.53
N THR A 155 -21.14 -43.53 99.32
CA THR A 155 -22.16 -44.24 100.11
C THR A 155 -21.78 -44.35 101.58
N GLU A 156 -20.52 -44.63 101.92
CA GLU A 156 -20.05 -44.72 103.31
C GLU A 156 -20.19 -43.37 104.04
N GLU A 157 -19.89 -42.25 103.37
CA GLU A 157 -20.09 -40.92 103.93
C GLU A 157 -21.57 -40.63 104.20
N THR A 158 -22.46 -41.01 103.27
CA THR A 158 -23.91 -40.83 103.47
C THR A 158 -24.46 -41.70 104.60
N GLU A 159 -23.93 -42.91 104.80
CA GLU A 159 -24.34 -43.80 105.90
C GLU A 159 -23.89 -43.27 107.26
N ARG A 160 -22.68 -42.69 107.36
CA ARG A 160 -22.20 -42.01 108.58
C ARG A 160 -23.09 -40.83 108.98
N ILE A 161 -23.56 -40.05 108.00
CA ILE A 161 -24.46 -38.93 108.25
C ILE A 161 -25.84 -39.45 108.71
N ARG A 162 -26.36 -40.51 108.08
CA ARG A 162 -27.63 -41.13 108.46
C ARG A 162 -27.59 -41.75 109.87
N SER A 163 -26.49 -42.36 110.29
CA SER A 163 -26.36 -42.92 111.63
C SER A 163 -26.29 -41.84 112.70
N TYR A 164 -25.60 -40.72 112.43
CA TYR A 164 -25.53 -39.55 113.31
C TYR A 164 -26.93 -38.97 113.62
N PHE A 165 -27.76 -38.73 112.60
CA PHE A 165 -29.11 -38.21 112.82
C PHE A 165 -30.03 -39.21 113.53
N ARG A 166 -29.92 -40.51 113.27
CA ARG A 166 -30.66 -41.54 114.03
C ARG A 166 -30.31 -41.55 115.52
N ALA A 167 -29.04 -41.33 115.86
CA ALA A 167 -28.61 -41.27 117.26
C ALA A 167 -29.23 -40.07 118.01
N ILE A 168 -29.32 -38.91 117.35
CA ILE A 168 -29.95 -37.70 117.91
C ILE A 168 -31.45 -37.93 118.15
N ASP A 169 -32.14 -38.53 117.18
CA ASP A 169 -33.57 -38.83 117.30
C ASP A 169 -33.84 -39.89 118.38
N GLY A 170 -32.93 -40.86 118.56
CA GLY A 170 -32.98 -41.82 119.68
C GLY A 170 -32.91 -41.14 121.04
N GLN A 171 -31.95 -40.22 121.23
CA GLN A 171 -31.79 -39.48 122.49
C GLN A 171 -32.99 -38.57 122.81
N ARG A 172 -33.67 -38.02 121.80
CA ARG A 172 -34.91 -37.25 122.02
C ARG A 172 -36.05 -38.13 122.54
N ARG A 173 -36.21 -39.34 121.99
CA ARG A 173 -37.24 -40.29 122.43
C ARG A 173 -37.00 -40.84 123.83
N GLU A 174 -35.75 -41.11 124.21
CA GLU A 174 -35.41 -41.53 125.58
C GLU A 174 -35.75 -40.44 126.61
N LYS A 175 -35.48 -39.17 126.31
CA LYS A 175 -35.85 -38.05 127.19
C LYS A 175 -37.36 -37.84 127.32
N GLU A 176 -38.14 -38.16 126.30
CA GLU A 176 -39.61 -38.12 126.36
C GLU A 176 -40.17 -39.29 127.19
N LEU A 177 -39.61 -40.50 127.04
CA LEU A 177 -40.01 -41.68 127.81
C LEU A 177 -39.70 -41.52 129.31
N GLN A 178 -38.57 -40.90 129.68
CA GLN A 178 -38.25 -40.60 131.08
C GLN A 178 -39.26 -39.65 131.73
N ARG A 179 -39.73 -38.62 131.00
CA ARG A 179 -40.76 -37.69 131.52
C ARG A 179 -42.13 -38.35 131.71
N GLN A 180 -42.44 -39.38 130.93
CA GLN A 180 -43.69 -40.14 131.07
C GLN A 180 -43.63 -41.08 132.28
N GLN A 181 -42.47 -41.71 132.53
CA GLN A 181 -42.27 -42.58 133.69
C GLN A 181 -42.29 -41.81 135.03
N ASP A 182 -41.78 -40.57 135.06
CA ASP A 182 -41.85 -39.72 136.26
C ASP A 182 -43.29 -39.25 136.60
N MET A 183 -44.23 -39.27 135.64
CA MET A 183 -45.64 -38.89 135.88
C MET A 183 -46.54 -40.04 136.32
N GLU A 184 -46.15 -41.30 136.10
CA GLU A 184 -46.96 -42.49 136.46
C GLU A 184 -46.56 -43.10 137.81
N ALA A 185 -45.47 -42.66 138.44
CA ALA A 185 -44.95 -43.22 139.69
C ALA A 185 -45.45 -42.51 140.99
N ALA A 186 -46.56 -41.77 140.93
CA ALA A 186 -47.15 -41.12 142.11
C ALA A 186 -48.63 -41.51 142.26
N ASP A 187 -48.88 -42.63 142.96
CA ASP A 187 -50.18 -42.93 143.56
C ASP A 187 -50.46 -41.90 144.65
N VAL A 188 -51.30 -40.93 144.30
CA VAL A 188 -51.54 -39.69 145.03
C VAL A 188 -53.06 -39.60 145.16
N ASP A 189 -53.53 -39.58 146.42
CA ASP A 189 -54.94 -39.54 146.83
C ASP A 189 -55.78 -38.57 145.97
N GLU A 190 -57.06 -38.87 145.74
CA GLU A 190 -57.95 -38.00 144.96
C GLU A 190 -57.99 -36.56 145.49
N GLU A 191 -57.79 -36.37 146.80
CA GLU A 191 -57.59 -35.07 147.43
C GLU A 191 -56.29 -34.39 146.97
N GLN A 192 -55.18 -35.12 146.89
CA GLN A 192 -53.90 -34.58 146.41
C GLN A 192 -53.90 -34.35 144.89
N ARG A 193 -54.70 -35.08 144.08
CA ARG A 193 -54.91 -34.74 142.65
C ARG A 193 -55.78 -33.50 142.48
N ALA A 194 -56.80 -33.32 143.31
CA ALA A 194 -57.61 -32.11 143.34
C ALA A 194 -56.75 -30.92 143.81
N GLU A 195 -55.91 -31.11 144.81
CA GLU A 195 -54.93 -30.12 145.28
C GLU A 195 -53.85 -29.83 144.24
N ALA A 196 -53.30 -30.83 143.56
CA ALA A 196 -52.32 -30.64 142.48
C ALA A 196 -52.95 -29.95 141.27
N SER A 197 -54.22 -30.25 140.94
CA SER A 197 -54.97 -29.55 139.90
C SER A 197 -55.28 -28.12 140.31
N ARG A 198 -55.64 -27.89 141.58
CA ARG A 198 -55.81 -26.56 142.16
C ARG A 198 -54.48 -25.80 142.15
N LEU A 199 -53.37 -26.43 142.50
CA LEU A 199 -52.02 -25.87 142.44
C LEU A 199 -51.59 -25.59 141.02
N LYS A 200 -51.92 -26.43 140.03
CA LYS A 200 -51.68 -26.18 138.59
C LYS A 200 -52.51 -25.01 138.09
N VAL A 201 -53.78 -24.91 138.48
CA VAL A 201 -54.64 -23.77 138.12
C VAL A 201 -54.13 -22.50 138.80
N LEU A 202 -53.70 -22.57 140.07
CA LEU A 202 -53.08 -21.45 140.79
C LEU A 202 -51.75 -21.06 140.16
N GLN A 203 -50.87 -22.01 139.84
CA GLN A 203 -49.60 -21.78 139.17
C GLN A 203 -49.81 -21.23 137.76
N HIS A 204 -50.81 -21.72 137.02
CA HIS A 204 -51.19 -21.16 135.73
C HIS A 204 -51.73 -19.74 135.88
N SER A 205 -52.58 -19.48 136.87
CA SER A 205 -53.08 -18.13 137.16
C SER A 205 -51.96 -17.18 137.60
N LEU A 206 -50.97 -17.68 138.35
CA LEU A 206 -49.76 -16.95 138.74
C LEU A 206 -48.86 -16.72 137.54
N ASN A 207 -48.66 -17.70 136.65
CA ASN A 207 -47.90 -17.56 135.42
C ASN A 207 -48.56 -16.56 134.47
N VAL A 208 -49.88 -16.62 134.31
CA VAL A 208 -50.63 -15.62 133.55
C VAL A 208 -50.44 -14.24 134.18
N ARG A 209 -50.50 -14.13 135.52
CA ARG A 209 -50.19 -12.87 136.22
C ARG A 209 -48.75 -12.41 135.97
N TYR A 210 -47.77 -13.30 135.99
CA TYR A 210 -46.38 -12.98 135.65
C TYR A 210 -46.22 -12.58 134.18
N GLU A 211 -46.94 -13.21 133.24
CA GLU A 211 -46.98 -12.81 131.82
C GLU A 211 -47.69 -11.47 131.61
N MET A 212 -48.55 -11.04 132.53
CA MET A 212 -49.12 -9.69 132.51
C MET A 212 -48.15 -8.62 133.04
N ASP A 213 -47.10 -9.01 133.77
CA ASP A 213 -46.03 -8.10 134.22
C ASP A 213 -45.31 -7.49 133.01
N GLU A 214 -45.10 -6.18 133.04
CA GLU A 214 -44.49 -5.42 131.95
C GLU A 214 -43.10 -5.97 131.61
N ARG A 215 -42.29 -6.35 132.62
CA ARG A 215 -40.95 -6.89 132.40
C ARG A 215 -40.96 -8.21 131.63
N VAL A 216 -41.95 -9.07 131.90
CA VAL A 216 -42.08 -10.36 131.22
C VAL A 216 -42.56 -10.14 129.79
N ARG A 217 -43.50 -9.23 129.55
CA ARG A 217 -43.95 -8.87 128.19
C ARG A 217 -42.82 -8.31 127.35
N GLU A 218 -41.99 -7.43 127.92
CA GLU A 218 -40.79 -6.90 127.27
C GLU A 218 -39.80 -8.02 126.93
N ALA A 219 -39.56 -8.96 127.86
CA ALA A 219 -38.73 -10.13 127.61
C ALA A 219 -39.32 -11.05 126.52
N THR A 220 -40.63 -11.30 126.51
CA THR A 220 -41.31 -12.09 125.48
C THR A 220 -41.21 -11.41 124.11
N LYS A 221 -41.37 -10.08 124.06
CA LYS A 221 -41.17 -9.29 122.83
C LYS A 221 -39.74 -9.41 122.34
N ALA A 222 -38.74 -9.22 123.20
CA ALA A 222 -37.32 -9.38 122.86
C ALA A 222 -37.01 -10.80 122.37
N ILE A 223 -37.57 -11.84 123.00
CA ILE A 223 -37.44 -13.23 122.55
C ILE A 223 -38.09 -13.41 121.16
N SER A 224 -39.26 -12.81 120.91
CA SER A 224 -39.92 -12.90 119.61
C SER A 224 -39.15 -12.18 118.50
N GLU A 225 -38.58 -11.01 118.79
CA GLU A 225 -37.71 -10.26 117.89
C GLU A 225 -36.42 -11.04 117.61
N ALA A 226 -35.82 -11.65 118.63
CA ALA A 226 -34.66 -12.52 118.47
C ALA A 226 -34.97 -13.74 117.58
N LYS A 227 -36.14 -14.37 117.74
CA LYS A 227 -36.60 -15.47 116.86
C LYS A 227 -36.76 -14.99 115.41
N CYS A 228 -37.42 -13.85 115.19
CA CYS A 228 -37.57 -13.27 113.85
C CYS A 228 -36.22 -12.91 113.23
N SER A 229 -35.31 -12.32 114.01
CA SER A 229 -33.94 -12.00 113.57
C SER A 229 -33.16 -13.28 113.20
N ALA A 230 -33.27 -14.34 113.99
CA ALA A 230 -32.62 -15.62 113.70
C ALA A 230 -33.15 -16.22 112.38
N ILE A 231 -34.48 -16.25 112.19
CA ILE A 231 -35.10 -16.73 110.95
C ILE A 231 -34.66 -15.86 109.76
N TRP A 232 -34.63 -14.54 109.91
CA TRP A 232 -34.18 -13.63 108.87
C TRP A 232 -32.72 -13.90 108.49
N THR A 233 -31.82 -14.04 109.47
CA THR A 233 -30.42 -14.36 109.19
C THR A 233 -30.26 -15.70 108.48
N ALA A 234 -31.06 -16.70 108.83
CA ALA A 234 -31.08 -17.99 108.14
C ALA A 234 -31.56 -17.84 106.68
N GLN A 235 -32.65 -17.10 106.44
CA GLN A 235 -33.15 -16.83 105.09
C GLN A 235 -32.14 -16.05 104.23
N VAL A 236 -31.42 -15.10 104.81
CA VAL A 236 -30.35 -14.37 104.12
C VAL A 236 -29.21 -15.33 103.73
N GLN A 237 -28.81 -16.24 104.62
CA GLN A 237 -27.80 -17.25 104.33
C GLN A 237 -28.26 -18.22 103.23
N GLU A 238 -29.51 -18.69 103.28
CA GLU A 238 -30.09 -19.53 102.24
C GLU A 238 -30.08 -18.83 100.87
N ARG A 239 -30.47 -17.55 100.83
CA ARG A 239 -30.43 -16.77 99.59
C ARG A 239 -29.01 -16.61 99.05
N GLN A 240 -28.04 -16.35 99.90
CA GLN A 240 -26.64 -16.29 99.49
C GLN A 240 -26.15 -17.62 98.89
N LEU A 241 -26.60 -18.76 99.43
CA LEU A 241 -26.27 -20.07 98.87
C LEU A 241 -26.94 -20.29 97.51
N LEU A 242 -28.20 -19.87 97.34
CA LEU A 242 -28.90 -19.94 96.05
C LEU A 242 -28.24 -19.05 94.99
N ASP A 243 -27.85 -17.82 95.34
CA ASP A 243 -27.18 -16.90 94.43
C ASP A 243 -25.82 -17.45 93.98
N ARG A 244 -25.06 -18.09 94.89
CA ARG A 244 -23.80 -18.77 94.55
C ARG A 244 -24.03 -19.94 93.60
N ALA A 245 -25.02 -20.80 93.88
CA ALA A 245 -25.35 -21.92 93.01
C ALA A 245 -25.77 -21.44 91.60
N GLN A 246 -26.54 -20.36 91.52
CA GLN A 246 -26.92 -19.76 90.25
C GLN A 246 -25.70 -19.22 89.48
N ALA A 247 -24.80 -18.49 90.15
CA ALA A 247 -23.58 -17.96 89.54
C ALA A 247 -22.67 -19.09 89.00
N GLU A 248 -22.56 -20.21 89.72
CA GLU A 248 -21.81 -21.39 89.28
C GLU A 248 -22.45 -22.04 88.03
N CYS A 249 -23.77 -22.18 88.02
CA CYS A 249 -24.51 -22.68 86.86
C CYS A 249 -24.32 -21.79 85.62
N ASP A 250 -24.43 -20.47 85.78
CA ASP A 250 -24.26 -19.50 84.69
C ASP A 250 -22.81 -19.52 84.16
N ALA A 251 -21.81 -19.58 85.05
CA ALA A 251 -20.41 -19.69 84.66
C ALA A 251 -20.13 -20.98 83.88
N HIS A 252 -20.71 -22.10 84.32
CA HIS A 252 -20.59 -23.37 83.62
C HIS A 252 -21.27 -23.35 82.24
N GLN A 253 -22.45 -22.73 82.12
CA GLN A 253 -23.12 -22.57 80.84
C GLN A 253 -22.35 -21.65 79.89
N ALA A 254 -21.76 -20.55 80.39
CA ALA A 254 -20.89 -19.68 79.61
C ALA A 254 -19.66 -20.43 79.08
N ARG A 255 -19.02 -21.28 79.90
CA ARG A 255 -17.91 -22.15 79.47
C ARG A 255 -18.33 -23.10 78.34
N LYS A 256 -19.46 -23.79 78.49
CA LYS A 256 -20.01 -24.67 77.44
C LYS A 256 -20.30 -23.93 76.13
N ASN A 257 -20.86 -22.72 76.21
CA ASN A 257 -21.13 -21.90 75.04
C ASN A 257 -19.84 -21.46 74.33
N LEU A 258 -18.81 -21.09 75.10
CA LEU A 258 -17.49 -20.75 74.55
C LEU A 258 -16.83 -21.98 73.90
N GLU A 259 -16.87 -23.15 74.53
CA GLU A 259 -16.38 -24.40 73.96
C GLU A 259 -17.11 -24.78 72.67
N TYR A 260 -18.43 -24.67 72.66
CA TYR A 260 -19.24 -24.91 71.46
C TYR A 260 -18.90 -23.93 70.33
N ASN A 261 -18.78 -22.64 70.63
CA ASN A 261 -18.40 -21.63 69.65
C ASN A 261 -16.98 -21.86 69.11
N ASN A 262 -16.02 -22.18 69.98
CA ASN A 262 -14.66 -22.53 69.59
C ASN A 262 -14.60 -23.80 68.73
N SER A 263 -15.45 -24.80 69.02
CA SER A 263 -15.56 -26.02 68.21
C SER A 263 -16.16 -25.75 66.83
N LYS A 264 -17.24 -24.95 66.76
CA LYS A 264 -17.95 -24.67 65.51
C LYS A 264 -17.22 -23.70 64.59
N TRP A 265 -16.62 -22.65 65.15
CA TRP A 265 -16.05 -21.54 64.38
C TRP A 265 -14.53 -21.47 64.46
N GLY A 266 -13.89 -22.36 65.22
CA GLY A 266 -12.48 -22.27 65.54
C GLY A 266 -12.19 -21.19 66.58
N THR A 267 -11.03 -21.30 67.21
CA THR A 267 -10.52 -20.22 68.07
C THR A 267 -10.10 -19.02 67.22
N ASP A 268 -10.13 -17.81 67.77
CA ASP A 268 -9.73 -16.62 67.00
C ASP A 268 -8.29 -16.71 66.49
N LYS A 269 -7.39 -17.34 67.25
CA LYS A 269 -6.02 -17.66 66.81
C LYS A 269 -5.97 -18.54 65.56
N GLN A 270 -6.89 -19.49 65.42
CA GLN A 270 -6.96 -20.35 64.22
C GLN A 270 -7.48 -19.58 63.01
N LYS A 271 -8.43 -18.67 63.20
CA LYS A 271 -8.93 -17.79 62.13
C LYS A 271 -7.83 -16.85 61.66
N ASP A 272 -7.10 -16.23 62.58
CA ASP A 272 -5.96 -15.37 62.27
C ASP A 272 -4.88 -16.14 61.51
N ALA A 273 -4.55 -17.36 61.94
CA ALA A 273 -3.59 -18.21 61.24
C ALA A 273 -4.04 -18.57 59.82
N ILE A 274 -5.32 -18.88 59.62
CA ILE A 274 -5.89 -19.15 58.29
C ILE A 274 -5.80 -17.91 57.40
N ASP A 275 -6.11 -16.73 57.94
CA ASP A 275 -6.08 -15.48 57.18
C ASP A 275 -4.65 -15.03 56.87
N GLU A 276 -3.69 -15.27 57.76
CA GLU A 276 -2.26 -15.11 57.47
C GLU A 276 -1.81 -16.02 56.32
N ILE A 277 -2.23 -17.29 56.30
CA ILE A 277 -1.93 -18.22 55.21
C ILE A 277 -2.50 -17.69 53.89
N LYS A 278 -3.76 -17.23 53.88
CA LYS A 278 -4.38 -16.63 52.68
C LYS A 278 -3.62 -15.41 52.19
N ARG A 279 -3.18 -14.52 53.09
CA ARG A 279 -2.36 -13.34 52.74
C ARG A 279 -1.01 -13.75 52.15
N ARG A 280 -0.36 -14.77 52.72
CA ARG A 280 0.91 -15.30 52.20
C ARG A 280 0.74 -15.92 50.82
N GLN A 281 -0.31 -16.70 50.59
CA GLN A 281 -0.66 -17.29 49.29
C GLN A 281 -0.92 -16.20 48.25
N TYR A 282 -1.77 -15.22 48.58
CA TYR A 282 -2.03 -14.09 47.70
C TYR A 282 -0.76 -13.32 47.35
N GLY A 283 0.12 -13.08 48.33
CA GLY A 283 1.42 -12.44 48.08
C GLY A 283 2.33 -13.27 47.17
N ALA A 284 2.30 -14.61 47.26
CA ALA A 284 3.04 -15.49 46.37
C ALA A 284 2.49 -15.46 44.94
N ASP A 285 1.17 -15.50 44.78
CA ASP A 285 0.50 -15.43 43.48
C ASP A 285 0.79 -14.11 42.76
N VAL A 286 0.78 -12.99 43.50
CA VAL A 286 1.12 -11.67 42.94
C VAL A 286 2.58 -11.63 42.49
N ARG A 287 3.51 -12.19 43.27
CA ARG A 287 4.92 -12.31 42.85
C ARG A 287 5.06 -13.16 41.59
N GLN A 288 4.33 -14.27 41.50
CA GLN A 288 4.33 -15.12 40.31
C GLN A 288 3.79 -14.38 39.08
N GLN A 289 2.70 -13.62 39.23
CA GLN A 289 2.15 -12.80 38.14
C GLN A 289 3.13 -11.73 37.66
N ILE A 290 3.92 -11.14 38.57
CA ILE A 290 4.96 -10.17 38.20
C ILE A 290 6.06 -10.87 37.39
N LEU A 291 6.57 -12.01 37.86
CA LEU A 291 7.58 -12.80 37.15
C LEU A 291 7.09 -13.26 35.76
N ASP A 292 5.85 -13.73 35.66
CA ASP A 292 5.25 -14.13 34.39
C ASP A 292 5.15 -12.95 33.43
N ARG A 293 4.78 -11.75 33.91
CA ARG A 293 4.77 -10.53 33.10
C ARG A 293 6.16 -10.13 32.63
N GLU A 294 7.17 -10.23 33.49
CA GLU A 294 8.57 -9.96 33.11
C GLU A 294 9.04 -10.94 32.04
N LYS A 295 8.77 -12.24 32.20
CA LYS A 295 9.06 -13.27 31.19
C LYS A 295 8.36 -12.99 29.85
N MET A 296 7.11 -12.53 29.89
CA MET A 296 6.38 -12.13 28.68
C MET A 296 7.02 -10.91 28.00
N ARG A 297 7.56 -9.95 28.76
CA ARG A 297 8.33 -8.83 28.20
C ARG A 297 9.63 -9.29 27.55
N PHE A 298 10.39 -10.16 28.20
CA PHE A 298 11.62 -10.73 27.62
C PHE A 298 11.35 -11.50 26.33
N THR A 299 10.36 -12.39 26.33
CA THR A 299 10.00 -13.14 25.11
C THR A 299 9.50 -12.24 23.97
N ALA A 300 8.82 -11.14 24.28
CA ALA A 300 8.42 -10.15 23.28
C ALA A 300 9.65 -9.41 22.71
N GLN A 301 10.61 -9.05 23.57
CA GLN A 301 11.86 -8.42 23.16
C GLN A 301 12.70 -9.37 22.28
N ASP A 302 12.79 -10.65 22.64
CA ASP A 302 13.48 -11.67 21.85
C ASP A 302 12.85 -11.84 20.46
N ARG A 303 11.50 -11.86 20.38
CA ARG A 303 10.79 -11.88 19.09
C ARG A 303 11.12 -10.65 18.24
N GLN A 304 11.13 -9.46 18.84
CA GLN A 304 11.51 -8.24 18.11
C GLN A 304 12.96 -8.31 17.59
N GLN A 305 13.89 -8.89 18.35
CA GLN A 305 15.27 -9.09 17.90
C GLN A 305 15.36 -10.10 16.75
N GLN A 306 14.61 -11.20 16.83
CA GLN A 306 14.52 -12.21 15.76
C GLN A 306 13.91 -11.61 14.49
N GLU A 307 12.77 -10.92 14.59
CA GLU A 307 12.14 -10.22 13.47
C GLU A 307 13.09 -9.20 12.86
N ALA A 308 13.81 -8.42 13.67
CA ALA A 308 14.82 -7.48 13.17
C ALA A 308 15.98 -8.18 12.46
N HIS A 309 16.40 -9.35 12.94
CA HIS A 309 17.44 -10.15 12.30
C HIS A 309 16.96 -10.71 10.95
N GLU A 310 15.76 -11.30 10.89
CA GLU A 310 15.14 -11.79 9.65
C GLU A 310 14.96 -10.67 8.62
N MET A 311 14.55 -9.48 9.08
CA MET A 311 14.46 -8.30 8.22
C MET A 311 15.82 -7.88 7.66
N ARG A 312 16.92 -7.97 8.44
CA ARG A 312 18.26 -7.71 7.91
C ARG A 312 18.69 -8.76 6.88
N VAL A 313 18.46 -10.04 7.19
CA VAL A 313 18.81 -11.15 6.28
C VAL A 313 18.06 -11.01 4.95
N SER A 314 16.75 -10.76 4.98
CA SER A 314 15.95 -10.55 3.77
C SER A 314 16.38 -9.32 2.97
N VAL A 315 16.76 -8.22 3.62
CA VAL A 315 17.34 -7.04 2.95
C VAL A 315 18.67 -7.39 2.28
N ASP A 316 19.54 -8.15 2.93
CA ASP A 316 20.82 -8.56 2.36
C ASP A 316 20.64 -9.54 1.19
N GLU A 317 19.68 -10.45 1.28
CA GLU A 317 19.29 -11.32 0.16
C GLU A 317 18.73 -10.52 -1.02
N PHE A 318 17.88 -9.52 -0.74
CA PHE A 318 17.36 -8.62 -1.77
C PHE A 318 18.49 -7.86 -2.46
N LYS A 319 19.44 -7.30 -1.72
CA LYS A 319 20.62 -6.62 -2.30
C LYS A 319 21.46 -7.56 -3.16
N LYS A 320 21.64 -8.82 -2.74
CA LYS A 320 22.35 -9.84 -3.55
C LYS A 320 21.59 -10.14 -4.84
N ALA A 321 20.26 -10.27 -4.78
CA ALA A 321 19.42 -10.50 -5.94
C ALA A 321 19.44 -9.30 -6.90
N GLU A 322 19.38 -8.07 -6.38
CA GLU A 322 19.50 -6.83 -7.15
C GLU A 322 20.87 -6.74 -7.84
N ALA A 323 21.96 -7.01 -7.12
CA ALA A 323 23.30 -7.06 -7.70
C ALA A 323 23.41 -8.11 -8.82
N HIS A 324 22.82 -9.29 -8.63
CA HIS A 324 22.78 -10.33 -9.66
C HIS A 324 21.95 -9.89 -10.88
N HIS A 325 20.81 -9.22 -10.66
CA HIS A 325 19.99 -8.67 -11.73
C HIS A 325 20.75 -7.61 -12.54
N VAL A 326 21.40 -6.66 -11.87
CA VAL A 326 22.24 -5.63 -12.52
C VAL A 326 23.36 -6.27 -13.33
N GLN A 327 24.02 -7.30 -12.79
CA GLN A 327 25.05 -8.05 -13.53
C GLN A 327 24.47 -8.77 -14.75
N ALA A 328 23.30 -9.42 -14.62
CA ALA A 328 22.64 -10.10 -15.74
C ALA A 328 22.25 -9.12 -16.85
N VAL A 329 21.69 -7.96 -16.49
CA VAL A 329 21.37 -6.88 -17.44
C VAL A 329 22.63 -6.34 -18.11
N SER A 330 23.72 -6.14 -17.36
CA SER A 330 25.02 -5.71 -17.91
C SER A 330 25.58 -6.73 -18.90
N LYS A 331 25.56 -8.03 -18.55
CA LYS A 331 25.97 -9.13 -19.44
C LYS A 331 25.11 -9.18 -20.71
N GLY A 332 23.79 -9.03 -20.58
CA GLY A 332 22.87 -8.96 -21.71
C GLY A 332 23.18 -7.78 -22.64
N LYS A 333 23.43 -6.58 -22.08
CA LYS A 333 23.85 -5.40 -22.86
C LYS A 333 25.19 -5.63 -23.58
N GLN A 334 26.16 -6.27 -22.92
CA GLN A 334 27.45 -6.58 -23.55
C GLN A 334 27.30 -7.60 -24.68
N SER A 335 26.53 -8.67 -24.47
CA SER A 335 26.22 -9.66 -25.51
C SER A 335 25.54 -9.01 -26.72
N TYR A 336 24.55 -8.16 -26.49
CA TYR A 336 23.88 -7.42 -27.57
C TYR A 336 24.84 -6.49 -28.34
N ARG A 337 25.76 -5.79 -27.65
CA ARG A 337 26.80 -4.98 -28.30
C ARG A 337 27.75 -5.83 -29.14
N GLN A 338 28.16 -7.00 -28.66
CA GLN A 338 29.00 -7.92 -29.41
C GLN A 338 28.30 -8.45 -30.67
N GLU A 339 26.99 -8.75 -30.59
CA GLU A 339 26.21 -9.13 -31.76
C GLU A 339 26.10 -7.99 -32.77
N LEU A 340 25.82 -6.76 -32.33
CA LEU A 340 25.79 -5.59 -33.21
C LEU A 340 27.15 -5.34 -33.89
N ASP A 341 28.25 -5.50 -33.16
CA ASP A 341 29.59 -5.39 -33.72
C ASP A 341 29.85 -6.49 -34.76
N LYS A 342 29.37 -7.71 -34.51
CA LYS A 342 29.45 -8.82 -35.46
C LYS A 342 28.67 -8.50 -36.74
N TYR A 343 27.43 -8.01 -36.63
CA TYR A 343 26.64 -7.56 -37.79
C TYR A 343 27.31 -6.42 -38.55
N SER A 344 27.86 -5.45 -37.83
CA SER A 344 28.58 -4.32 -38.43
C SER A 344 29.83 -4.79 -39.19
N LYS A 345 30.57 -5.76 -38.67
CA LYS A 345 31.71 -6.38 -39.37
C LYS A 345 31.26 -7.12 -40.62
N MET A 346 30.23 -7.96 -40.52
CA MET A 346 29.66 -8.68 -41.67
C MET A 346 29.18 -7.72 -42.76
N HIS A 347 28.53 -6.62 -42.38
CA HIS A 347 28.09 -5.61 -43.34
C HIS A 347 29.27 -4.92 -44.04
N ARG A 348 30.32 -4.54 -43.31
CA ARG A 348 31.55 -3.98 -43.90
C ARG A 348 32.22 -4.96 -44.86
N GLU A 349 32.27 -6.24 -44.51
CA GLU A 349 32.81 -7.29 -45.38
C GLU A 349 31.98 -7.46 -46.65
N PHE A 350 30.65 -7.43 -46.53
CA PHE A 350 29.73 -7.50 -47.67
C PHE A 350 29.92 -6.31 -48.62
N VAL A 351 30.00 -5.09 -48.08
CA VAL A 351 30.28 -3.88 -48.88
C VAL A 351 31.66 -3.97 -49.55
N ARG A 352 32.67 -4.50 -48.85
CA ARG A 352 34.00 -4.73 -49.45
C ARG A 352 33.92 -5.73 -50.60
N MET A 353 33.17 -6.84 -50.43
CA MET A 353 32.98 -7.82 -51.48
C MET A 353 32.28 -7.23 -52.71
N LEU A 354 31.22 -6.44 -52.52
CA LEU A 354 30.54 -5.74 -53.62
C LEU A 354 31.51 -4.82 -54.38
N CYS A 355 32.29 -4.01 -53.66
CA CYS A 355 33.27 -3.13 -54.29
C CYS A 355 34.34 -3.91 -55.08
N GLN A 356 34.77 -5.08 -54.58
CA GLN A 356 35.71 -5.95 -55.30
C GLN A 356 35.08 -6.57 -56.54
N GLN A 357 33.80 -6.93 -56.47
CA GLN A 357 33.05 -7.44 -57.61
C GLN A 357 32.88 -6.37 -58.69
N ASP A 358 32.49 -5.15 -58.31
CA ASP A 358 32.40 -4.01 -59.23
C ASP A 358 33.74 -3.74 -59.92
N GLN A 359 34.85 -3.74 -59.18
CA GLN A 359 36.20 -3.59 -59.75
C GLN A 359 36.55 -4.73 -60.72
N SER A 360 36.15 -5.97 -60.41
CA SER A 360 36.35 -7.10 -61.30
C SER A 360 35.52 -6.98 -62.58
N ASP A 361 34.31 -6.45 -62.49
CA ASP A 361 33.41 -6.25 -63.63
C ASP A 361 33.86 -5.09 -64.51
N GLU A 362 34.33 -3.99 -63.91
CA GLU A 362 34.98 -2.88 -64.62
C GLU A 362 36.21 -3.36 -65.40
N ARG A 363 37.06 -4.20 -64.78
CA ARG A 363 38.23 -4.80 -65.46
C ARG A 363 37.80 -5.69 -66.62
N ARG A 364 36.79 -6.55 -66.43
CA ARG A 364 36.25 -7.39 -67.52
C ARG A 364 35.70 -6.57 -68.67
N ALA A 365 34.97 -5.49 -68.37
CA ALA A 365 34.43 -4.59 -69.38
C ALA A 365 35.55 -3.86 -70.14
N TYR A 366 36.59 -3.40 -69.42
CA TYR A 366 37.76 -2.77 -70.01
C TYR A 366 38.53 -3.73 -70.93
N ASP A 367 38.80 -4.96 -70.48
CA ASP A 367 39.48 -5.98 -71.27
C ASP A 367 38.69 -6.33 -72.54
N TYR A 368 37.36 -6.44 -72.42
CA TYR A 368 36.48 -6.65 -73.57
C TYR A 368 36.56 -5.50 -74.59
N LEU A 369 36.56 -4.24 -74.12
CA LEU A 369 36.73 -3.07 -75.00
C LEU A 369 38.09 -3.07 -75.69
N LEU A 370 39.17 -3.39 -74.95
CA LEU A 370 40.52 -3.48 -75.50
C LEU A 370 40.61 -4.55 -76.59
N GLN A 371 40.03 -5.74 -76.34
CA GLN A 371 39.96 -6.82 -77.33
C GLN A 371 39.12 -6.44 -78.56
N LYS A 372 38.00 -5.74 -78.35
CA LYS A 372 37.15 -5.24 -79.45
C LYS A 372 37.88 -4.21 -80.31
N GLU A 373 38.60 -3.28 -79.69
CA GLU A 373 39.45 -2.33 -80.42
C GLU A 373 40.58 -3.02 -81.17
N ALA A 374 41.24 -4.01 -80.56
CA ALA A 374 42.29 -4.78 -81.22
C ALA A 374 41.77 -5.50 -82.47
N LYS A 375 40.60 -6.15 -82.38
CA LYS A 375 39.91 -6.77 -83.52
C LYS A 375 39.56 -5.75 -84.61
N LEU A 376 38.98 -4.61 -84.25
CA LEU A 376 38.69 -3.54 -85.22
C LEU A 376 39.95 -3.00 -85.90
N ARG A 377 41.06 -2.86 -85.16
CA ARG A 377 42.35 -2.46 -85.75
C ARG A 377 42.88 -3.52 -86.72
N GLN A 378 42.76 -4.80 -86.39
CA GLN A 378 43.14 -5.91 -87.27
C GLN A 378 42.28 -5.92 -88.54
N GLU A 379 40.96 -5.84 -88.43
CA GLU A 379 40.04 -5.77 -89.59
C GLU A 379 40.33 -4.55 -90.48
N LEU A 380 40.64 -3.40 -89.90
CA LEU A 380 41.03 -2.21 -90.66
C LEU A 380 42.39 -2.38 -91.35
N ALA A 381 43.35 -3.03 -90.70
CA ALA A 381 44.65 -3.33 -91.28
C ALA A 381 44.53 -4.33 -92.44
N GLU A 382 43.72 -5.38 -92.29
CA GLU A 382 43.41 -6.36 -93.34
C GLU A 382 42.71 -5.70 -94.52
N ARG A 383 41.69 -4.86 -94.29
CA ARG A 383 41.03 -4.08 -95.35
C ARG A 383 42.00 -3.15 -96.09
N LYS A 384 42.91 -2.50 -95.36
CA LYS A 384 43.95 -1.65 -95.98
C LYS A 384 44.94 -2.47 -96.80
N ALA A 385 45.33 -3.66 -96.33
CA ALA A 385 46.20 -4.58 -97.06
C ALA A 385 45.53 -5.07 -98.35
N GLN A 386 44.25 -5.48 -98.29
CA GLN A 386 43.46 -5.86 -99.45
C GLN A 386 43.33 -4.72 -100.47
N GLN A 387 43.05 -3.49 -100.01
CA GLN A 387 43.01 -2.32 -100.89
C GLN A 387 44.36 -2.00 -101.53
N ALA A 388 45.47 -2.18 -100.81
CA ALA A 388 46.81 -2.00 -101.35
C ALA A 388 47.15 -3.07 -102.39
N GLU A 389 46.71 -4.31 -102.20
CA GLU A 389 46.88 -5.40 -103.16
C GLU A 389 46.07 -5.18 -104.44
N VAL A 390 44.80 -4.76 -104.32
CA VAL A 390 43.97 -4.37 -105.47
C VAL A 390 44.58 -3.20 -106.24
N LYS A 391 45.17 -2.21 -105.54
CA LYS A 391 45.92 -1.13 -106.19
C LYS A 391 47.15 -1.64 -106.92
N ARG A 392 47.96 -2.50 -106.30
CA ARG A 392 49.13 -3.12 -106.96
C ARG A 392 48.75 -3.90 -108.23
N GLN A 393 47.64 -4.63 -108.21
CA GLN A 393 47.14 -5.34 -109.40
C GLN A 393 46.71 -4.37 -110.50
N ARG A 394 46.03 -3.27 -110.15
CA ARG A 394 45.67 -2.21 -111.10
C ARG A 394 46.90 -1.51 -111.67
N ASP A 395 47.89 -1.22 -110.84
CA ASP A 395 49.14 -0.57 -111.25
C ASP A 395 49.95 -1.50 -112.16
N ALA A 396 49.99 -2.81 -111.87
CA ALA A 396 50.61 -3.81 -112.73
C ALA A 396 49.91 -3.91 -114.10
N LEU A 397 48.57 -3.93 -114.12
CA LEU A 397 47.79 -3.87 -115.36
C LEU A 397 48.04 -2.58 -116.14
N PHE A 398 48.14 -1.44 -115.45
CA PHE A 398 48.46 -0.15 -116.07
C PHE A 398 49.86 -0.17 -116.72
N VAL A 399 50.87 -0.71 -116.03
CA VAL A 399 52.23 -0.85 -116.58
C VAL A 399 52.25 -1.78 -117.80
N VAL A 400 51.48 -2.87 -117.80
CA VAL A 400 51.34 -3.75 -118.98
C VAL A 400 50.66 -3.01 -120.14
N GLN A 401 49.56 -2.29 -119.88
CA GLN A 401 48.89 -1.47 -120.88
C GLN A 401 49.79 -0.39 -121.46
N GLN A 402 50.61 0.25 -120.61
CA GLN A 402 51.57 1.26 -121.04
C GLN A 402 52.69 0.66 -121.88
N LYS A 403 53.19 -0.54 -121.54
CA LYS A 403 54.15 -1.26 -122.39
C LYS A 403 53.53 -1.68 -123.74
N MET A 404 52.24 -2.03 -123.77
CA MET A 404 51.53 -2.30 -125.02
C MET A 404 51.31 -1.05 -125.87
N MET A 405 51.02 0.11 -125.24
CA MET A 405 50.97 1.40 -125.93
C MET A 405 52.33 1.74 -126.52
N ASN A 406 53.40 1.68 -125.73
CA ASN A 406 54.76 1.97 -126.22
C ASN A 406 55.20 0.99 -127.34
N ALA A 407 54.76 -0.27 -127.30
CA ALA A 407 55.03 -1.22 -128.38
C ALA A 407 54.27 -0.90 -129.68
N LYS A 408 53.06 -0.33 -129.57
CA LYS A 408 52.31 0.22 -130.71
C LYS A 408 52.98 1.49 -131.23
N ASP A 409 53.42 2.38 -130.33
CA ASP A 409 54.14 3.60 -130.69
C ASP A 409 55.44 3.25 -131.44
N ASN A 410 56.19 2.24 -131.00
CA ASN A 410 57.38 1.77 -131.73
C ASN A 410 57.06 1.13 -133.10
N GLN A 411 55.90 0.46 -133.25
CA GLN A 411 55.43 0.00 -134.56
C GLN A 411 55.02 1.17 -135.45
N ASP A 412 54.42 2.20 -134.86
CA ASP A 412 54.02 3.41 -135.56
C ASP A 412 55.23 4.29 -135.90
N GLU A 413 56.33 4.28 -135.13
CA GLU A 413 57.62 4.89 -135.48
C GLU A 413 58.26 4.21 -136.70
N MET A 414 58.25 2.88 -136.77
CA MET A 414 58.71 2.14 -137.95
C MET A 414 57.83 2.40 -139.19
N ARG A 415 56.51 2.59 -138.99
CA ARG A 415 55.61 3.07 -140.04
C ARG A 415 55.86 4.53 -140.38
N PHE A 416 56.24 5.37 -139.42
CA PHE A 416 56.55 6.78 -139.60
C PHE A 416 57.77 6.96 -140.50
N ILE A 417 58.79 6.11 -140.39
CA ILE A 417 59.97 6.16 -141.26
C ILE A 417 59.60 5.78 -142.70
N ALA A 418 58.74 4.77 -142.89
CA ALA A 418 58.24 4.38 -144.21
C ALA A 418 57.25 5.40 -144.81
N GLU A 419 56.45 6.06 -143.98
CA GLU A 419 55.58 7.18 -144.37
C GLU A 419 56.39 8.46 -144.59
N HIS A 420 57.53 8.70 -143.94
CA HIS A 420 58.36 9.91 -144.10
C HIS A 420 58.91 10.04 -145.53
N GLU A 421 59.38 8.94 -146.13
CA GLU A 421 59.78 8.91 -147.55
C GLU A 421 58.59 9.10 -148.51
N ARG A 422 57.39 8.69 -148.09
CA ARG A 422 56.13 8.93 -148.81
C ARG A 422 55.62 10.37 -148.59
N LEU A 423 55.92 10.98 -147.44
CA LEU A 423 55.51 12.30 -147.01
C LEU A 423 56.41 13.39 -147.58
N GLU A 424 57.70 13.18 -147.84
CA GLU A 424 58.50 14.16 -148.59
C GLU A 424 57.96 14.39 -150.01
N ARG A 425 57.45 13.32 -150.64
CA ARG A 425 56.79 13.39 -151.97
C ARG A 425 55.43 14.09 -151.88
N LYS A 426 54.71 13.93 -150.77
CA LYS A 426 53.44 14.63 -150.50
C LYS A 426 53.61 16.03 -149.91
N TYR A 427 54.74 16.40 -149.31
CA TYR A 427 54.99 17.72 -148.68
C TYR A 427 55.02 18.82 -149.75
N ARG A 428 55.58 18.53 -150.93
CA ARG A 428 55.53 19.42 -152.12
C ARG A 428 54.13 19.57 -152.73
N GLU A 429 53.19 18.70 -152.37
CA GLU A 429 51.79 18.72 -152.80
C GLU A 429 50.84 19.25 -151.70
N ALA A 430 51.21 19.09 -150.43
CA ALA A 430 50.43 19.48 -149.26
C ALA A 430 50.72 20.92 -148.77
N GLU A 431 51.91 21.49 -149.02
CA GLU A 431 52.19 22.91 -148.75
C GLU A 431 51.18 23.83 -149.49
N ARG A 432 50.75 23.39 -150.69
CA ARG A 432 49.71 24.04 -151.50
C ARG A 432 48.28 23.86 -150.96
N GLN A 433 48.02 22.83 -150.14
CA GLN A 433 46.68 22.52 -149.62
C GLN A 433 46.49 22.91 -148.14
N ALA A 434 47.57 23.05 -147.37
CA ALA A 434 47.55 23.42 -145.95
C ALA A 434 47.20 24.90 -145.73
N ALA A 435 47.67 25.80 -146.61
CA ALA A 435 47.35 27.23 -146.55
C ALA A 435 45.84 27.53 -146.67
N GLU A 436 45.07 26.66 -147.35
CA GLU A 436 43.62 26.82 -147.50
C GLU A 436 42.81 26.22 -146.34
N LYS A 437 43.35 25.22 -145.64
CA LYS A 437 42.65 24.54 -144.54
C LYS A 437 42.82 25.26 -143.19
N GLU A 438 43.96 25.88 -142.94
CA GLU A 438 44.18 26.68 -141.72
C GLU A 438 43.21 27.88 -141.62
N ARG A 439 42.83 28.47 -142.76
CA ARG A 439 41.84 29.56 -142.81
C ARG A 439 40.43 29.12 -142.38
N ARG A 440 40.05 27.86 -142.61
CA ARG A 440 38.70 27.35 -142.30
C ARG A 440 38.56 26.92 -140.83
N ILE A 441 39.61 26.32 -140.27
CA ILE A 441 39.61 25.80 -138.88
C ILE A 441 39.68 26.95 -137.85
N ALA A 442 40.35 28.06 -138.20
CA ALA A 442 40.42 29.25 -137.35
C ALA A 442 39.04 29.92 -137.13
N ASP A 443 38.16 29.88 -138.13
CA ASP A 443 36.81 30.46 -138.06
C ASP A 443 35.82 29.58 -137.27
N GLU A 444 36.00 28.26 -137.28
CA GLU A 444 35.16 27.31 -136.55
C GLU A 444 35.46 27.28 -135.04
N LEU A 445 36.74 27.32 -134.65
CA LEU A 445 37.16 27.40 -133.25
C LEU A 445 36.70 28.70 -132.57
N ARG A 446 36.62 29.81 -133.32
CA ARG A 446 36.16 31.11 -132.82
C ARG A 446 34.66 31.10 -132.49
N LYS A 447 33.85 30.39 -133.27
CA LYS A 447 32.40 30.24 -133.03
C LYS A 447 32.11 29.30 -131.86
N GLY A 448 32.81 28.17 -131.74
CA GLY A 448 32.62 27.22 -130.64
C GLY A 448 32.95 27.78 -129.25
N ASN A 449 33.98 28.64 -129.15
CA ASN A 449 34.36 29.27 -127.87
C ASN A 449 33.33 30.31 -127.40
N LEU A 450 32.66 31.03 -128.30
CA LEU A 450 31.61 31.99 -127.96
C LEU A 450 30.35 31.28 -127.42
N GLU A 451 29.95 30.17 -128.04
CA GLU A 451 28.79 29.38 -127.61
C GLU A 451 28.98 28.71 -126.23
N GLN A 452 30.21 28.31 -125.88
CA GLN A 452 30.51 27.77 -124.56
C GLN A 452 30.47 28.85 -123.46
N LEU A 453 30.91 30.06 -123.77
CA LEU A 453 30.90 31.19 -122.85
C LEU A 453 29.46 31.64 -122.52
N ASP A 454 28.57 31.64 -123.51
CA ASP A 454 27.16 31.98 -123.34
C ASP A 454 26.40 30.94 -122.49
N ARG A 455 26.68 29.65 -122.68
CA ARG A 455 26.07 28.58 -121.84
C ARG A 455 26.51 28.65 -120.38
N LEU A 456 27.78 28.96 -120.12
CA LEU A 456 28.30 29.17 -118.76
C LEU A 456 27.70 30.43 -118.10
N SER A 457 27.45 31.48 -118.89
CA SER A 457 26.77 32.70 -118.43
C SER A 457 25.33 32.43 -117.99
N GLN A 458 24.57 31.69 -118.80
CA GLN A 458 23.18 31.30 -118.49
C GLN A 458 23.07 30.43 -117.23
N MET A 459 23.98 29.46 -117.05
CA MET A 459 24.02 28.61 -115.85
C MET A 459 24.32 29.40 -114.57
N LYS A 460 25.23 30.38 -114.63
CA LYS A 460 25.53 31.27 -113.50
C LYS A 460 24.34 32.17 -113.15
N ALA A 461 23.63 32.68 -114.17
CA ALA A 461 22.42 33.49 -113.96
C ALA A 461 21.30 32.69 -113.26
N CYS A 462 21.09 31.42 -113.63
CA CYS A 462 20.14 30.54 -112.96
C CYS A 462 20.52 30.25 -111.49
N TYR A 463 21.81 30.07 -111.20
CA TYR A 463 22.28 29.82 -109.83
C TYR A 463 22.09 31.04 -108.90
N TYR A 464 22.42 32.25 -109.38
CA TYR A 464 22.23 33.47 -108.59
C TYR A 464 20.75 33.78 -108.34
N THR A 465 19.89 33.59 -109.35
CA THR A 465 18.44 33.79 -109.18
C THR A 465 17.81 32.80 -108.21
N GLN A 466 18.27 31.55 -108.16
CA GLN A 466 17.82 30.56 -107.18
C GLN A 466 18.27 30.93 -105.76
N ARG A 467 19.52 31.36 -105.58
CA ARG A 467 20.06 31.77 -104.28
C ARG A 467 19.41 33.05 -103.74
N GLU A 468 19.02 33.97 -104.61
CA GLU A 468 18.22 35.13 -104.22
C GLU A 468 16.83 34.75 -103.72
N ARG A 469 16.17 33.75 -104.33
CA ARG A 469 14.88 33.24 -103.86
C ARG A 469 15.02 32.59 -102.49
N ASP A 470 16.03 31.75 -102.28
CA ASP A 470 16.27 31.09 -100.99
C ASP A 470 16.58 32.11 -99.88
N ASN A 471 17.37 33.15 -100.20
CA ASN A 471 17.64 34.23 -99.25
C ASN A 471 16.38 35.05 -98.93
N ARG A 472 15.49 35.29 -99.90
CA ARG A 472 14.20 35.97 -99.64
C ARG A 472 13.30 35.12 -98.73
N VAL A 473 13.25 33.81 -98.94
CA VAL A 473 12.52 32.88 -98.06
C VAL A 473 13.09 32.87 -96.64
N MET A 474 14.42 32.82 -96.49
CA MET A 474 15.06 32.88 -95.17
C MET A 474 14.84 34.22 -94.44
N MET A 475 14.77 35.33 -95.18
CA MET A 475 14.45 36.64 -94.60
C MET A 475 12.98 36.73 -94.17
N GLN A 476 12.06 36.12 -94.91
CA GLN A 476 10.65 36.01 -94.54
C GLN A 476 10.46 35.16 -93.27
N LEU A 477 11.11 33.99 -93.19
CA LEU A 477 11.07 33.14 -91.99
C LEU A 477 11.62 33.84 -90.75
N ARG A 478 12.71 34.62 -90.88
CA ARG A 478 13.24 35.44 -89.78
C ARG A 478 12.30 36.56 -89.36
N ALA A 479 11.56 37.16 -90.29
CA ALA A 479 10.57 38.17 -89.99
C ALA A 479 9.36 37.57 -89.28
N GLU A 480 8.90 36.39 -89.72
CA GLU A 480 7.82 35.63 -89.07
C GLU A 480 8.19 35.18 -87.65
N GLU A 481 9.41 34.69 -87.43
CA GLU A 481 9.92 34.36 -86.08
C GLU A 481 10.00 35.60 -85.17
N ALA A 482 10.38 36.76 -85.73
CA ALA A 482 10.44 38.01 -84.97
C ALA A 482 9.04 38.51 -84.57
N GLU A 483 8.04 38.37 -85.44
CA GLU A 483 6.65 38.68 -85.12
C GLU A 483 6.05 37.70 -84.12
N GLN A 484 6.32 36.40 -84.24
CA GLN A 484 5.90 35.40 -83.24
C GLN A 484 6.48 35.71 -81.85
N ARG A 485 7.76 36.08 -81.76
CA ARG A 485 8.39 36.51 -80.50
C ARG A 485 7.77 37.77 -79.90
N LYS A 486 7.33 38.72 -80.74
CA LYS A 486 6.61 39.93 -80.26
C LYS A 486 5.23 39.56 -79.70
N VAL A 487 4.51 38.65 -80.36
CA VAL A 487 3.20 38.17 -79.89
C VAL A 487 3.34 37.40 -78.57
N GLU A 488 4.32 36.51 -78.44
CA GLU A 488 4.61 35.79 -77.19
C GLU A 488 5.01 36.75 -76.06
N ALA A 489 5.87 37.73 -76.34
CA ALA A 489 6.27 38.74 -75.36
C ALA A 489 5.09 39.63 -74.92
N ALA A 490 4.14 39.93 -75.82
CA ALA A 490 2.92 40.64 -75.50
C ALA A 490 1.98 39.79 -74.63
N ALA A 491 1.79 38.51 -74.97
CA ALA A 491 0.99 37.57 -74.19
C ALA A 491 1.56 37.39 -72.77
N ASP A 492 2.87 37.29 -72.62
CA ASP A 492 3.52 37.18 -71.32
C ASP A 492 3.45 38.46 -70.49
N LYS A 493 3.51 39.64 -71.13
CA LYS A 493 3.24 40.92 -70.44
C LYS A 493 1.81 40.97 -69.90
N VAL A 494 0.82 40.52 -70.67
CA VAL A 494 -0.58 40.45 -70.22
C VAL A 494 -0.73 39.48 -69.05
N LYS A 495 -0.13 38.27 -69.12
CA LYS A 495 -0.14 37.30 -68.01
C LYS A 495 0.48 37.88 -66.74
N ARG A 496 1.62 38.57 -66.86
CA ARG A 496 2.29 39.23 -65.72
C ARG A 496 1.45 40.36 -65.13
N ASN A 497 0.77 41.15 -65.97
CA ASN A 497 -0.12 42.21 -65.50
C ASN A 497 -1.38 41.65 -64.82
N ASN A 498 -1.98 40.59 -65.36
CA ASN A 498 -3.12 39.91 -64.74
C ASN A 498 -2.72 39.28 -63.39
N LEU A 499 -1.51 38.71 -63.29
CA LEU A 499 -0.98 38.21 -62.03
C LEU A 499 -0.77 39.35 -61.02
N ARG A 500 -0.20 40.49 -61.45
CA ARG A 500 -0.02 41.68 -60.60
C ARG A 500 -1.34 42.25 -60.10
N LEU A 501 -2.33 42.36 -60.98
CA LEU A 501 -3.68 42.81 -60.63
C LEU A 501 -4.37 41.80 -59.70
N GLY A 502 -4.24 40.50 -59.95
CA GLY A 502 -4.77 39.46 -59.07
C GLY A 502 -4.16 39.49 -57.67
N VAL A 503 -2.84 39.66 -57.57
CA VAL A 503 -2.15 39.81 -56.28
C VAL A 503 -2.56 41.12 -55.57
N ALA A 504 -2.72 42.22 -56.30
CA ALA A 504 -3.20 43.48 -55.75
C ALA A 504 -4.65 43.35 -55.21
N CYS A 505 -5.55 42.69 -55.94
CA CYS A 505 -6.90 42.41 -55.47
C CYS A 505 -6.90 41.51 -54.22
N GLN A 506 -6.06 40.48 -54.16
CA GLN A 506 -5.94 39.63 -52.96
C GLN A 506 -5.41 40.39 -51.74
N MET A 507 -4.46 41.30 -51.95
CA MET A 507 -3.94 42.19 -50.90
C MET A 507 -5.04 43.13 -50.40
N GLU A 508 -5.81 43.74 -51.31
CA GLU A 508 -6.91 44.64 -50.96
C GLU A 508 -8.07 43.90 -50.28
N GLU A 509 -8.41 42.69 -50.72
CA GLU A 509 -9.40 41.83 -50.06
C GLU A 509 -8.97 41.43 -48.65
N ARG A 510 -7.69 41.10 -48.46
CA ARG A 510 -7.13 40.77 -47.15
C ARG A 510 -7.09 41.98 -46.23
N GLU A 511 -6.77 43.17 -46.74
CA GLU A 511 -6.82 44.41 -45.98
C GLU A 511 -8.27 44.78 -45.62
N ARG A 512 -9.22 44.62 -46.55
CA ARG A 512 -10.65 44.83 -46.31
C ARG A 512 -11.20 43.84 -45.28
N ALA A 513 -10.76 42.59 -45.29
CA ALA A 513 -11.09 41.59 -44.27
C ALA A 513 -10.54 42.01 -42.90
N ARG A 514 -9.26 42.41 -42.82
CA ARG A 514 -8.67 42.94 -41.58
C ARG A 514 -9.42 44.18 -41.05
N ARG A 515 -9.85 45.09 -41.93
CA ARG A 515 -10.67 46.25 -41.52
C ARG A 515 -12.06 45.84 -41.00
N ARG A 516 -12.68 44.80 -41.55
CA ARG A 516 -13.94 44.24 -41.05
C ARG A 516 -13.76 43.57 -39.69
N GLU A 517 -12.67 42.83 -39.50
CA GLU A 517 -12.31 42.24 -38.20
C GLU A 517 -12.09 43.32 -37.14
N LEU A 518 -11.28 44.34 -37.43
CA LEU A 518 -11.07 45.48 -36.53
C LEU A 518 -12.35 46.27 -36.26
N ALA A 519 -13.24 46.41 -37.24
CA ALA A 519 -14.54 47.05 -37.04
C ALA A 519 -15.46 46.18 -36.19
N ALA A 520 -15.46 44.86 -36.37
CA ALA A 520 -16.20 43.93 -35.53
C ALA A 520 -15.68 43.93 -34.09
N GLU A 521 -14.36 43.93 -33.88
CA GLU A 521 -13.73 44.07 -32.55
C GLU A 521 -14.13 45.39 -31.87
N ARG A 522 -14.15 46.51 -32.62
CA ARG A 522 -14.63 47.80 -32.08
C ARG A 522 -16.12 47.75 -31.73
N MET A 523 -16.95 47.13 -32.55
CA MET A 523 -18.38 46.97 -32.28
C MET A 523 -18.64 46.05 -31.09
N GLU A 524 -17.88 44.97 -30.92
CA GLU A 524 -17.96 44.10 -29.75
C GLU A 524 -17.48 44.83 -28.49
N PHE A 525 -16.38 45.59 -28.56
CA PHE A 525 -15.93 46.44 -27.46
C PHE A 525 -16.97 47.51 -27.09
N GLU A 526 -17.64 48.14 -28.08
CA GLU A 526 -18.72 49.09 -27.83
C GLU A 526 -19.97 48.41 -27.22
N LYS A 527 -20.30 47.19 -27.64
CA LYS A 527 -21.38 46.39 -27.02
C LYS A 527 -21.04 46.02 -25.58
N GLU A 528 -19.82 45.57 -25.31
CA GLU A 528 -19.36 45.26 -23.94
C GLU A 528 -19.40 46.51 -23.06
N ARG A 529 -18.96 47.67 -23.60
CA ARG A 529 -19.06 48.95 -22.92
C ARG A 529 -20.51 49.34 -22.64
N ALA A 530 -21.42 49.15 -23.60
CA ALA A 530 -22.84 49.44 -23.42
C ALA A 530 -23.49 48.49 -22.39
N ALA A 531 -23.11 47.20 -22.39
CA ALA A 531 -23.58 46.22 -21.41
C ALA A 531 -23.09 46.54 -19.99
N GLU A 532 -21.83 46.98 -19.83
CA GLU A 532 -21.32 47.40 -18.52
C GLU A 532 -21.97 48.70 -18.04
N VAL A 533 -22.28 49.64 -18.95
CA VAL A 533 -23.09 50.82 -18.61
C VAL A 533 -24.49 50.43 -18.16
N GLN A 534 -25.17 49.51 -18.86
CA GLN A 534 -26.48 48.99 -18.45
C GLN A 534 -26.41 48.34 -17.07
N ARG A 535 -25.43 47.46 -16.84
CA ARG A 535 -25.18 46.85 -15.53
C ARG A 535 -24.96 47.89 -14.44
N GLN A 536 -24.23 48.96 -14.73
CA GLN A 536 -24.01 50.04 -13.78
C GLN A 536 -25.30 50.82 -13.50
N THR A 537 -26.16 51.05 -14.50
CA THR A 537 -27.49 51.64 -14.27
C THR A 537 -28.40 50.73 -13.45
N GLU A 538 -28.34 49.40 -13.64
CA GLU A 538 -29.06 48.43 -12.81
C GLU A 538 -28.55 48.46 -11.35
N ILE A 539 -27.23 48.53 -11.15
CA ILE A 539 -26.65 48.69 -9.82
C ILE A 539 -27.09 50.01 -9.17
N ASP A 540 -27.05 51.12 -9.92
CA ASP A 540 -27.41 52.44 -9.43
C ASP A 540 -28.91 52.52 -9.10
N THR A 541 -29.77 51.87 -9.88
CA THR A 541 -31.21 51.74 -9.58
C THR A 541 -31.48 50.91 -8.32
N VAL A 542 -30.78 49.79 -8.12
CA VAL A 542 -30.86 49.00 -6.89
C VAL A 542 -30.36 49.80 -5.68
N ILE A 543 -29.27 50.54 -5.84
CA ILE A 543 -28.74 51.46 -4.83
C ILE A 543 -29.76 52.55 -4.51
N ALA A 544 -30.38 53.16 -5.52
CA ALA A 544 -31.41 54.19 -5.36
C ALA A 544 -32.63 53.64 -4.60
N VAL A 545 -33.13 52.45 -4.96
CA VAL A 545 -34.22 51.77 -4.24
C VAL A 545 -33.84 51.50 -2.78
N LYS A 546 -32.61 51.06 -2.50
CA LYS A 546 -32.14 50.83 -1.12
C LYS A 546 -31.99 52.14 -0.33
N LEU A 547 -31.54 53.21 -0.96
CA LEU A 547 -31.45 54.54 -0.33
C LEU A 547 -32.86 55.11 -0.06
N ASP A 548 -33.81 54.90 -0.96
CA ASP A 548 -35.21 55.32 -0.78
C ASP A 548 -35.92 54.49 0.29
N ASP A 549 -35.67 53.19 0.38
CA ASP A 549 -36.15 52.32 1.46
C ASP A 549 -35.63 52.78 2.82
N LEU A 550 -34.36 53.16 2.90
CA LEU A 550 -33.77 53.74 4.13
C LEU A 550 -34.40 55.09 4.50
N THR A 551 -34.80 55.88 3.49
CA THR A 551 -35.48 57.17 3.69
C THR A 551 -36.91 56.98 4.18
N LYS A 552 -37.67 56.04 3.59
CA LYS A 552 -39.07 55.74 3.94
C LYS A 552 -39.22 55.05 5.30
N ARG A 553 -38.25 54.24 5.71
CA ARG A 553 -38.24 53.54 7.02
C ARG A 553 -37.73 54.40 8.18
N GLY A 554 -37.28 55.64 7.92
CA GLY A 554 -36.90 56.61 8.96
C GLY A 554 -35.66 56.21 9.79
N CYS A 555 -34.81 55.33 9.27
CA CYS A 555 -33.74 54.71 10.07
C CYS A 555 -32.50 55.60 10.29
N LEU A 556 -32.37 56.74 9.60
CA LEU A 556 -31.20 57.64 9.69
C LEU A 556 -31.60 59.13 9.59
N PRO A 557 -30.93 60.05 10.33
CA PRO A 557 -31.13 61.49 10.21
C PRO A 557 -30.69 62.02 8.84
N GLY A 558 -31.41 62.99 8.27
CA GLY A 558 -31.22 63.47 6.89
C GLY A 558 -29.81 63.97 6.54
N ARG A 559 -29.04 64.47 7.51
CA ARG A 559 -27.64 64.87 7.28
C ARG A 559 -26.74 63.68 6.92
N GLU A 560 -26.88 62.57 7.63
CA GLU A 560 -26.06 61.37 7.44
C GLU A 560 -26.42 60.65 6.14
N LEU A 561 -27.71 60.60 5.81
CA LEU A 561 -28.23 60.09 4.54
C LEU A 561 -27.69 60.87 3.34
N ASN A 562 -27.63 62.20 3.42
CA ASN A 562 -27.09 63.05 2.36
C ASN A 562 -25.58 62.85 2.15
N THR A 563 -24.81 62.68 3.24
CA THR A 563 -23.40 62.26 3.12
C THR A 563 -23.24 60.88 2.50
N LEU A 564 -24.14 59.94 2.77
CA LEU A 564 -24.10 58.59 2.20
C LEU A 564 -24.44 58.61 0.70
N LYS A 565 -25.48 59.37 0.30
CA LYS A 565 -25.80 59.65 -1.11
C LYS A 565 -24.60 60.27 -1.84
N GLY A 566 -23.94 61.26 -1.22
CA GLY A 566 -22.74 61.89 -1.77
C GLY A 566 -21.53 60.95 -1.89
N ARG A 567 -21.29 60.06 -0.92
CA ARG A 567 -20.20 59.07 -0.99
C ARG A 567 -20.43 58.01 -2.08
N VAL A 568 -21.66 57.57 -2.27
CA VAL A 568 -22.01 56.58 -3.28
C VAL A 568 -21.91 57.16 -4.69
N ALA A 569 -22.40 58.39 -4.90
CA ALA A 569 -22.21 59.10 -6.17
C ALA A 569 -20.72 59.30 -6.53
N ASN A 570 -19.89 59.63 -5.54
CA ASN A 570 -18.44 59.82 -5.76
C ASN A 570 -17.67 58.49 -5.97
N ALA A 571 -18.16 57.37 -5.45
CA ALA A 571 -17.56 56.05 -5.68
C ALA A 571 -17.77 55.54 -7.11
N ALA A 572 -18.90 55.88 -7.74
CA ALA A 572 -19.20 55.55 -9.14
C ALA A 572 -18.23 56.25 -10.12
N HIS A 573 -17.93 57.54 -9.89
CA HIS A 573 -17.03 58.30 -10.75
C HIS A 573 -15.54 57.90 -10.63
N LYS A 574 -15.11 57.34 -9.49
CA LYS A 574 -13.71 56.93 -9.26
C LYS A 574 -13.29 55.67 -10.04
N LYS A 575 -14.22 54.77 -10.37
CA LYS A 575 -13.91 53.53 -11.10
C LYS A 575 -13.90 53.70 -12.63
N LEU A 576 -14.71 54.61 -13.17
CA LEU A 576 -14.73 54.90 -14.62
C LEU A 576 -13.46 55.63 -15.09
N GLY A 577 -12.82 56.43 -14.22
CA GLY A 577 -11.57 57.13 -14.55
C GLY A 577 -10.30 56.27 -14.51
N ALA A 578 -10.33 55.09 -13.87
CA ALA A 578 -9.17 54.22 -13.69
C ALA A 578 -8.98 53.18 -14.81
N ALA A 579 -9.96 53.04 -15.72
CA ALA A 579 -9.91 52.10 -16.85
C ALA A 579 -9.63 52.80 -18.20
N MET A 580 -9.29 54.09 -18.18
CA MET A 580 -9.02 54.95 -19.36
C MET A 580 -7.55 55.43 -19.42
N THR A 581 -6.67 54.86 -18.61
CA THR A 581 -5.19 54.93 -18.72
C THR A 581 -4.66 53.52 -18.78
#